data_AF-A0A852CGW0-F1
#
_entry.id   AF-A0A852CGW0-F1
#
_cell.length_a   1.000
_cell.length_b   1.000
_cell.length_c   1.000
_cell.angle_alpha   90.00
_cell.angle_beta   90.00
_cell.angle_gamma   90.00
#
_symmetry.space_group_name_H-M   'P 1'
#
loop_
_entity.id
_entity.type
_entity.pdbx_description
1 polymer ?
#
loop_
_entity_poly.entity_id
_entity_poly.type
_entity_poly.pdbx_seq_one_letter_code
_entity_poly.pdbx_strand_id
1 'polypeptide(L)' 'SQRLQALELHGAIAALQHFWLRSFCDLYLEVSKASLKVPEEAAETLRTLLSCSELFLRLLAPFCPFLAEEL' A
#
# COMPACT_ATOMS: atom_id res chain seq x y z
N SER A 1 -23.66 -5.04 18.65
CA SER A 1 -22.81 -4.02 18.01
C SER A 1 -21.94 -4.54 16.85
N GLN A 2 -22.05 -5.81 16.40
CA GLN A 2 -21.18 -6.35 15.33
C GLN A 2 -21.39 -5.73 13.94
N ARG A 3 -22.62 -5.29 13.61
CA ARG A 3 -22.91 -4.66 12.31
C ARG A 3 -22.22 -3.31 12.11
N LEU A 4 -22.03 -2.55 13.19
CA LEU A 4 -21.31 -1.27 13.13
C LEU A 4 -19.82 -1.50 12.88
N GLN A 5 -19.21 -2.48 13.56
CA GLN A 5 -17.81 -2.86 13.34
C GLN A 5 -17.55 -3.35 11.92
N ALA A 6 -18.48 -4.09 11.31
CA ALA A 6 -18.35 -4.53 9.92
C ALA A 6 -18.38 -3.36 8.93
N LEU A 7 -19.22 -2.33 9.16
CA LEU A 7 -19.28 -1.14 8.31
C LEU A 7 -17.99 -0.30 8.42
N GLU A 8 -17.47 -0.11 9.63
CA GLU A 8 -16.18 0.55 9.87
C GLU A 8 -15.04 -0.21 9.18
N LEU A 9 -15.08 -1.55 9.21
CA LEU A 9 -14.11 -2.40 8.53
C LEU A 9 -14.16 -2.24 7.01
N HIS A 10 -15.35 -2.25 6.41
CA HIS A 10 -15.52 -2.03 4.97
C HIS A 10 -15.04 -0.63 4.56
N GLY A 11 -15.33 0.39 5.37
CA GLY A 11 -14.83 1.76 5.15
C GLY A 11 -13.29 1.83 5.21
N ALA A 12 -12.68 1.17 6.20
CA ALA A 12 -11.23 1.12 6.35
C ALA A 12 -10.54 0.42 5.17
N ILE A 13 -11.09 -0.70 4.69
CA ILE A 13 -10.57 -1.41 3.52
C ILE A 13 -10.68 -0.54 2.27
N ALA A 14 -11.83 0.09 2.05
CA ALA A 14 -12.03 0.97 0.90
C ALA A 14 -11.06 2.16 0.91
N ALA A 15 -10.82 2.77 2.09
CA ALA A 15 -9.83 3.83 2.25
C ALA A 15 -8.41 3.35 1.98
N LEU A 16 -8.04 2.16 2.46
CA LEU A 16 -6.73 1.54 2.24
C LEU A 16 -6.48 1.27 0.75
N GLN A 17 -7.45 0.66 0.06
CA GLN A 17 -7.39 0.39 -1.38
C GLN A 17 -7.31 1.68 -2.20
N HIS A 18 -8.09 2.71 -1.82
CA HIS A 18 -8.04 4.01 -2.46
C HIS A 18 -6.67 4.67 -2.30
N PHE A 19 -6.12 4.67 -1.08
CA PHE A 19 -4.77 5.18 -0.83
C PHE A 19 -3.72 4.46 -1.68
N TRP A 20 -3.76 3.14 -1.69
CA TRP A 20 -2.82 2.32 -2.45
C TRP A 20 -2.83 2.65 -3.93
N LEU A 21 -4.00 2.61 -4.57
CA LEU A 21 -4.11 2.86 -6.01
C LEU A 21 -3.82 4.31 -6.36
N ARG A 22 -4.47 5.26 -5.68
CA ARG A 22 -4.52 6.67 -6.11
C ARG A 22 -3.36 7.52 -5.59
N SER A 23 -2.84 7.19 -4.42
CA SER A 23 -1.76 7.96 -3.79
C SER A 23 -0.43 7.26 -3.93
N PHE A 24 -0.36 5.96 -3.61
CA PHE A 24 0.89 5.23 -3.67
C PHE A 24 1.28 4.86 -5.11
N CYS A 25 0.42 4.15 -5.85
CA CYS A 25 0.74 3.71 -7.22
C CYS A 25 0.71 4.86 -8.24
N ASP A 26 -0.40 5.60 -8.33
CA ASP A 26 -0.57 6.63 -9.39
C ASP A 26 0.36 7.84 -9.20
N LEU A 27 0.77 8.16 -7.96
CA LEU A 27 1.54 9.35 -7.66
C LEU A 27 2.94 9.02 -7.11
N TYR A 28 3.03 8.39 -5.93
CA TYR A 28 4.32 8.21 -5.26
C TYR A 28 5.27 7.33 -6.07
N LEU A 29 4.78 6.22 -6.63
CA LEU A 29 5.58 5.30 -7.45
C LEU A 29 6.03 5.96 -8.75
N GLU A 30 5.16 6.75 -9.39
CA GLU A 30 5.50 7.51 -10.59
C GLU A 30 6.58 8.57 -10.32
N VAL A 31 6.47 9.32 -9.21
CA VAL A 31 7.47 10.33 -8.81
C VAL A 31 8.79 9.65 -8.43
N SER A 32 8.73 8.50 -7.74
CA SER A 32 9.90 7.75 -7.29
C SER A 32 10.78 7.25 -8.44
N LYS A 33 10.24 7.13 -9.67
CA LYS A 33 11.03 6.74 -10.85
C LYS A 33 12.20 7.67 -11.13
N ALA A 34 12.10 8.95 -10.77
CA ALA A 34 13.19 9.90 -10.92
C ALA A 34 14.31 9.62 -9.90
N SER A 35 13.97 9.49 -8.63
CA SER A 35 14.92 9.19 -7.54
C SER A 35 15.57 7.81 -7.67
N LEU A 36 14.86 6.82 -8.22
CA LEU A 36 15.44 5.50 -8.52
C LEU A 36 16.55 5.53 -9.59
N LYS A 37 16.63 6.59 -10.41
CA LYS A 37 17.71 6.76 -11.40
C LYS A 37 18.93 7.46 -10.81
N VAL A 38 18.84 8.01 -9.60
CA VAL A 38 19.92 8.69 -8.89
C VAL A 38 20.55 7.69 -7.92
N PRO A 39 21.81 7.25 -8.12
CA PRO A 39 22.40 6.17 -7.31
C PRO A 39 22.41 6.43 -5.80
N GLU A 40 22.58 7.70 -5.39
CA GLU A 40 22.61 8.12 -3.99
C GLU A 40 21.23 8.03 -3.31
N GLU A 41 20.15 8.30 -4.06
CA GLU A 41 18.77 8.30 -3.54
C GLU A 41 18.05 6.95 -3.73
N ALA A 42 18.54 6.14 -4.67
CA ALA A 42 17.86 4.92 -5.10
C ALA A 42 17.66 3.91 -3.95
N ALA A 43 18.66 3.76 -3.07
CA ALA A 43 18.60 2.81 -1.97
C ALA A 43 17.51 3.18 -0.93
N GLU A 44 17.44 4.45 -0.54
CA GLU A 44 16.44 4.94 0.42
C GLU A 44 15.04 4.93 -0.20
N THR A 45 14.92 5.34 -1.47
CA THR A 45 13.66 5.30 -2.22
C THR A 45 13.12 3.88 -2.31
N LEU A 46 13.97 2.91 -2.67
CA LEU A 46 13.60 1.50 -2.75
C LEU A 46 13.15 0.96 -1.39
N ARG A 47 13.87 1.31 -0.32
CA ARG A 47 13.52 0.88 1.04
C ARG A 47 12.15 1.38 1.47
N THR A 48 11.82 2.64 1.17
CA THR A 48 10.50 3.21 1.46
C THR A 48 9.41 2.52 0.65
N LEU A 49 9.63 2.31 -0.65
CA LEU A 49 8.67 1.61 -1.52
C LEU A 49 8.38 0.19 -1.01
N LEU A 50 9.42 -0.56 -0.63
CA LEU A 50 9.28 -1.90 -0.06
C LEU A 50 8.54 -1.89 1.27
N SER A 51 8.93 -1.01 2.19
CA SER A 51 8.30 -0.92 3.52
C SER A 51 6.81 -0.56 3.44
N CYS A 52 6.44 0.38 2.56
CA CYS A 52 5.05 0.75 2.33
C CYS A 52 4.25 -0.39 1.70
N SER A 53 4.85 -1.13 0.76
CA SER A 53 4.23 -2.30 0.12
C SER A 53 3.97 -3.41 1.13
N GLU A 54 4.96 -3.77 1.94
CA GLU A 54 4.82 -4.78 2.99
C GLU A 54 3.74 -4.41 4.01
N LEU A 55 3.69 -3.14 4.44
CA LEU A 55 2.68 -2.66 5.38
C LEU A 55 1.28 -2.78 4.79
N PHE A 56 1.10 -2.38 3.52
CA PHE A 56 -0.18 -2.51 2.84
C PHE A 56 -0.63 -3.98 2.73
N LEU A 57 0.27 -4.88 2.32
CA LEU A 57 -0.04 -6.31 2.20
C LEU A 57 -0.43 -6.91 3.56
N ARG A 58 0.26 -6.56 4.65
CA ARG A 58 -0.11 -6.99 6.01
C ARG A 58 -1.48 -6.47 6.47
N LEU A 59 -1.82 -5.24 6.10
CA LEU A 59 -3.13 -4.64 6.41
C LEU A 59 -4.25 -5.27 5.56
N LEU A 60 -3.92 -5.77 4.37
CA LEU A 60 -4.87 -6.42 3.46
C LEU A 60 -5.06 -7.92 3.75
N ALA A 61 -4.02 -8.61 4.22
CA ALA A 61 -4.00 -10.04 4.52
C ALA A 61 -5.21 -10.58 5.33
N PRO A 62 -5.68 -9.92 6.42
CA PRO A 62 -6.84 -10.40 7.17
C PRO A 62 -8.18 -10.31 6.41
N PHE A 63 -8.23 -9.64 5.26
CA PHE A 63 -9.46 -9.42 4.47
C PHE A 63 -9.40 -10.04 3.08
N CYS A 64 -8.21 -10.14 2.49
CA CYS A 64 -7.98 -10.70 1.16
C CYS A 64 -6.74 -11.60 1.19
N PRO A 65 -6.80 -12.76 1.86
CA PRO A 65 -5.64 -13.63 2.08
C PRO A 65 -4.99 -14.08 0.76
N PHE A 66 -5.78 -14.35 -0.28
CA PHE A 66 -5.27 -14.78 -1.58
C PHE A 66 -4.54 -13.69 -2.37
N LEU A 67 -4.87 -12.40 -2.17
CA LEU A 67 -4.20 -11.31 -2.89
C LEU A 67 -2.89 -10.89 -2.20
N ALA A 68 -2.78 -11.11 -0.89
CA ALA A 68 -1.56 -10.82 -0.12
C ALA A 68 -0.47 -11.89 -0.29
N GLU A 69 -0.83 -13.11 -0.73
CA GLU A 69 0.12 -14.19 -1.00
C GLU A 69 0.73 -14.13 -2.43
N GLU A 70 0.10 -13.43 -3.38
CA GLU A 70 0.59 -13.32 -4.77
C GLU A 70 1.43 -12.07 -5.09
N LEU A 71 1.41 -11.04 -4.24
CA LEU A 71 2.11 -9.74 -4.44
C LEU A 71 3.41 -9.66 -3.64
#